data_AF-A0A182PNY5-F1
#
_entry.id   AF-A0A182PNY5-F1
#
_cell.length_a   1.000
_cell.length_b   1.000
_cell.length_c   1.000
_cell.angle_alpha   90.00
_cell.angle_beta   90.00
_cell.angle_gamma   90.00
#
_symmetry.space_group_name_H-M   'P 1'
#
loop_
_entity.id
_entity.type
_entity.pdbx_description
1 polymer ?
#
loop_
_entity_poly.entity_id
_entity_poly.type
_entity_poly.pdbx_seq_one_letter_code
_entity_poly.pdbx_strand_id
1 'polypeptide(L)'
;MFSKGHVLMVAVFAVATFGTVSVDGAALWRTPRQLSSLLTLSGESNARIENGTIICDTLKCPAESFKCVIVKNTTKDDVNKIQVTRECLDPAGKATAKTVTTETSSFPGQQFESYAEIDKNGNIASFDNRGNTYNHSGSGDIHSYLYEQIEDLHKAILDQLTNAGNPFSA
;
A
#
# COMPACT_ATOMS: atom_id res chain seq x y z
N MET A 1 -4.13 -54.53 43.41
CA MET A 1 -2.83 -54.58 42.69
C MET A 1 -3.12 -54.51 41.20
N PHE A 2 -3.07 -53.32 40.62
CA PHE A 2 -3.20 -53.15 39.17
C PHE A 2 -1.82 -53.37 38.53
N SER A 3 -1.77 -54.23 37.52
CA SER A 3 -0.55 -54.59 36.80
C SER A 3 0.08 -53.36 36.13
N LYS A 4 1.40 -53.21 36.25
CA LYS A 4 2.20 -52.08 35.73
C LYS A 4 1.99 -51.82 34.22
N GLY A 5 1.47 -52.79 33.46
CA GLY A 5 1.13 -52.62 32.05
C GLY A 5 -0.13 -51.79 31.77
N HIS A 6 -1.10 -51.74 32.69
CA HIS A 6 -2.34 -50.97 32.49
C HIS A 6 -2.15 -49.46 32.76
N VAL A 7 -1.19 -49.10 33.61
CA VAL A 7 -0.92 -47.68 33.92
C VAL A 7 -0.29 -46.96 32.72
N LEU A 8 0.51 -47.66 31.92
CA LEU A 8 1.19 -47.07 30.75
C LEU A 8 0.22 -46.85 29.57
N MET A 9 -0.77 -47.72 29.39
CA MET A 9 -1.72 -47.62 28.28
C MET A 9 -2.77 -46.50 28.49
N VAL A 10 -3.13 -46.21 29.75
CA VAL A 10 -4.06 -45.12 30.11
C VAL A 10 -3.39 -43.75 29.97
N ALA A 11 -2.09 -43.63 30.27
CA ALA A 11 -1.35 -42.38 30.11
C ALA A 11 -1.25 -41.93 28.63
N VAL A 12 -1.07 -42.88 27.70
CA VAL A 12 -0.98 -42.57 26.25
C VAL A 12 -2.34 -42.16 25.68
N PHE A 13 -3.44 -42.75 26.14
CA PHE A 13 -4.79 -42.35 25.71
C PHE A 13 -5.24 -40.99 26.28
N ALA A 14 -4.75 -40.61 27.47
CA ALA A 14 -5.02 -39.29 28.03
C ALA A 14 -4.33 -38.18 27.22
N VAL A 15 -3.06 -38.36 26.82
CA VAL A 15 -2.35 -37.33 26.03
C VAL A 15 -2.94 -37.17 24.62
N ALA A 16 -3.48 -38.23 24.02
CA ALA A 16 -4.10 -38.18 22.70
C ALA A 16 -5.48 -37.48 22.65
N THR A 17 -6.18 -37.39 23.78
CA THR A 17 -7.55 -36.84 23.85
C THR A 17 -7.61 -35.40 24.35
N PHE A 18 -6.58 -34.91 25.07
CA PHE A 18 -6.47 -33.51 25.44
C PHE A 18 -5.77 -32.63 24.39
N GLY A 19 -5.33 -33.19 23.26
CA GLY A 19 -4.72 -32.45 22.15
C GLY A 19 -5.69 -31.81 21.15
N THR A 20 -7.01 -32.03 21.27
CA THR A 20 -7.99 -31.65 20.24
C THR A 20 -8.99 -30.57 20.67
N VAL A 21 -8.78 -29.89 21.80
CA VAL A 21 -9.62 -28.77 22.22
C VAL A 21 -8.84 -27.46 22.21
N SER A 22 -9.45 -26.44 21.59
CA SER A 22 -9.09 -25.01 21.59
C SER A 22 -8.26 -24.50 20.40
N VAL A 23 -8.87 -24.50 19.21
CA VAL A 23 -8.82 -23.29 18.35
C VAL A 23 -10.23 -22.95 17.92
N ASP A 24 -11.04 -22.59 18.92
CA ASP A 24 -12.28 -21.86 18.68
C ASP A 24 -11.96 -20.50 18.07
N GLY A 25 -12.59 -20.20 16.93
CA GLY A 25 -13.35 -18.95 16.84
C GLY A 25 -12.63 -17.65 16.47
N ALA A 26 -11.46 -17.66 15.81
CA ALA A 26 -10.84 -16.41 15.32
C ALA A 26 -11.02 -16.15 13.80
N ALA A 27 -11.80 -16.96 13.09
CA ALA A 27 -12.03 -16.82 11.64
C ALA A 27 -13.38 -16.17 11.27
N LEU A 28 -14.06 -15.58 12.24
CA LEU A 28 -15.34 -14.90 12.03
C LEU A 28 -15.10 -13.39 12.18
N TRP A 29 -15.27 -12.67 11.07
CA TRP A 29 -15.30 -11.20 11.00
C TRP A 29 -13.94 -10.50 11.08
N ARG A 30 -12.97 -10.91 10.25
CA ARG A 30 -12.11 -9.89 9.66
C ARG A 30 -12.96 -9.10 8.67
N THR A 31 -13.63 -8.05 9.14
CA THR A 31 -13.93 -6.92 8.25
C THR A 31 -12.64 -6.64 7.51
N PRO A 32 -12.62 -6.59 6.17
CA PRO A 32 -11.41 -6.20 5.46
C PRO A 32 -10.99 -4.87 6.08
N ARG A 33 -9.85 -4.86 6.77
CA ARG A 33 -9.21 -3.60 7.12
C ARG A 33 -8.96 -2.99 5.76
N GLN A 34 -9.78 -2.03 5.37
CA GLN A 34 -9.45 -1.15 4.28
C GLN A 34 -8.20 -0.42 4.75
N LEU A 35 -7.04 -0.99 4.43
CA LEU A 35 -5.81 -0.25 4.51
C LEU A 35 -6.00 0.88 3.51
N SER A 36 -6.22 2.09 4.01
CA SER A 36 -6.02 3.30 3.23
C SER A 36 -4.57 3.27 2.75
N SER A 37 -4.36 2.74 1.54
CA SER A 37 -3.07 2.74 0.88
C SER A 37 -2.71 4.18 0.57
N LEU A 38 -1.85 4.73 1.42
CA LEU A 38 -1.02 5.87 1.09
C LEU A 38 -0.04 5.41 0.02
N LEU A 39 -0.38 5.66 -1.24
CA LEU A 39 0.53 5.47 -2.36
C LEU A 39 1.29 6.75 -2.59
N THR A 40 2.51 6.83 -2.07
CA THR A 40 3.40 7.95 -2.32
C THR A 40 3.97 7.88 -3.74
N LEU A 41 3.21 8.41 -4.71
CA LEU A 41 3.52 8.59 -6.13
C LEU A 41 4.90 9.19 -6.40
N SER A 42 5.48 9.93 -5.46
CA SER A 42 6.81 10.53 -5.56
C SER A 42 7.57 10.46 -4.24
N GLY A 43 7.34 9.42 -3.43
CA GLY A 43 7.80 9.40 -2.04
C GLY A 43 7.09 10.43 -1.13
N GLU A 44 6.35 11.40 -1.70
CA GLU A 44 5.65 12.47 -0.95
C GLU A 44 4.23 12.87 -1.43
N SER A 45 3.81 12.56 -2.66
CA SER A 45 2.44 12.86 -3.16
C SER A 45 1.59 11.59 -3.19
N ASN A 46 0.34 11.61 -2.73
CA ASN A 46 -0.54 10.44 -2.73
C ASN A 46 -1.71 10.59 -3.68
N ALA A 47 -2.01 9.58 -4.50
CA ALA A 47 -3.28 9.56 -5.22
C ALA A 47 -3.74 8.13 -5.47
N ARG A 48 -5.07 7.95 -5.47
CA ARG A 48 -5.73 6.65 -5.54
C ARG A 48 -7.16 6.80 -6.02
N ILE A 49 -7.77 5.68 -6.40
CA ILE A 49 -9.19 5.60 -6.73
C ILE A 49 -9.87 4.73 -5.68
N GLU A 50 -10.78 5.32 -4.90
CA GLU A 50 -11.61 4.59 -3.94
C GLU A 50 -13.06 4.58 -4.43
N ASN A 51 -13.61 3.39 -4.71
CA ASN A 51 -15.00 3.23 -5.17
C ASN A 51 -15.37 4.13 -6.37
N GLY A 52 -14.46 4.28 -7.32
CA GLY A 52 -14.65 5.13 -8.51
C GLY A 52 -14.46 6.64 -8.28
N THR A 53 -14.11 7.05 -7.05
CA THR A 53 -13.76 8.44 -6.74
C THR A 53 -12.25 8.62 -6.75
N ILE A 54 -11.74 9.57 -7.53
CA ILE A 54 -10.33 9.94 -7.54
C ILE A 54 -10.01 10.76 -6.28
N ILE A 55 -8.96 10.39 -5.55
CA ILE A 55 -8.48 11.10 -4.37
C ILE A 55 -7.02 11.46 -4.60
N CYS A 56 -6.70 12.75 -4.53
CA CYS A 56 -5.34 13.29 -4.57
C CYS A 56 -5.00 13.89 -3.22
N ASP A 57 -4.14 13.21 -2.45
CA ASP A 57 -3.82 13.48 -1.06
C ASP A 57 -5.11 13.65 -0.23
N THR A 58 -5.47 14.91 0.04
CA THR A 58 -6.63 15.35 0.83
C THR A 58 -7.79 15.81 -0.05
N LEU A 59 -7.58 16.03 -1.34
CA LEU A 59 -8.59 16.46 -2.29
C LEU A 59 -9.35 15.26 -2.85
N LYS A 60 -10.65 15.19 -2.57
CA LYS A 60 -11.58 14.26 -3.23
C LYS A 60 -12.13 14.91 -4.50
N CYS A 61 -11.95 14.27 -5.63
CA CYS A 61 -12.42 14.79 -6.89
C CYS A 61 -13.93 14.58 -7.08
N PRO A 62 -14.64 15.55 -7.68
CA PRO A 62 -16.00 15.37 -8.17
C PRO A 62 -16.09 14.23 -9.20
N ALA A 63 -17.26 13.60 -9.32
CA ALA A 63 -17.47 12.42 -10.17
C ALA A 63 -17.29 12.70 -11.68
N GLU A 64 -17.48 13.96 -12.10
CA GLU A 64 -17.23 14.44 -13.45
C GLU A 64 -15.74 14.57 -13.79
N SER A 65 -14.86 14.45 -12.81
CA SER A 65 -13.42 14.58 -13.02
C SER A 65 -12.86 13.37 -13.75
N PHE A 66 -12.09 13.62 -14.80
CA PHE A 66 -11.39 12.59 -15.55
C PHE A 66 -10.01 12.30 -14.99
N LYS A 67 -9.31 13.30 -14.46
CA LYS A 67 -7.98 13.12 -13.89
C LYS A 67 -7.75 14.05 -12.73
N CYS A 68 -6.72 13.76 -11.96
CA CYS A 68 -6.27 14.60 -10.88
C CYS A 68 -4.76 14.76 -10.92
N VAL A 69 -4.30 15.97 -10.61
CA VAL A 69 -2.91 16.40 -10.69
C VAL A 69 -2.49 16.97 -9.35
N ILE A 70 -1.28 16.62 -8.91
CA ILE A 70 -0.61 17.14 -7.72
C ILE A 70 0.71 17.74 -8.16
N VAL A 71 0.90 19.02 -7.86
CA VAL A 71 2.15 19.75 -8.10
C VAL A 71 2.68 20.24 -6.77
N LYS A 72 3.92 19.88 -6.43
CA LYS A 72 4.59 20.33 -5.21
C LYS A 72 5.85 21.08 -5.56
N ASN A 73 5.87 22.38 -5.30
CA ASN A 73 7.03 23.23 -5.61
C ASN A 73 7.44 24.04 -4.40
N THR A 74 8.74 24.24 -4.19
CA THR A 74 9.22 25.21 -3.20
C THR A 74 8.62 26.59 -3.45
N THR A 75 8.22 27.27 -2.38
CA THR A 75 7.69 28.63 -2.49
C THR A 75 8.80 29.59 -2.92
N LYS A 76 8.44 30.66 -3.65
CA LYS A 76 9.41 31.66 -4.10
C LYS A 76 10.11 32.38 -2.94
N ASP A 77 9.42 32.51 -1.82
CA ASP A 77 9.86 33.29 -0.66
C ASP A 77 10.63 32.47 0.37
N ASP A 78 10.46 31.14 0.39
CA ASP A 78 11.05 30.25 1.38
C ASP A 78 11.28 28.83 0.82
N VAL A 79 12.55 28.46 0.67
CA VAL A 79 12.97 27.12 0.20
C VAL A 79 12.66 26.00 1.20
N ASN A 80 12.32 26.35 2.44
CA ASN A 80 11.88 25.39 3.45
C ASN A 80 10.37 25.19 3.46
N LYS A 81 9.64 25.82 2.53
CA LYS A 81 8.20 25.65 2.35
C LYS A 81 7.90 25.14 0.95
N ILE A 82 7.00 24.18 0.88
CA ILE A 82 6.50 23.60 -0.37
C ILE A 82 5.04 24.01 -0.52
N GLN A 83 4.71 24.64 -1.64
CA GLN A 83 3.33 24.82 -2.07
C GLN A 83 2.86 23.55 -2.76
N VAL A 84 1.80 22.95 -2.24
CA VAL A 84 1.15 21.79 -2.80
C VAL A 84 -0.16 22.23 -3.46
N THR A 85 -0.21 22.11 -4.77
CA THR A 85 -1.42 22.35 -5.58
C THR A 85 -2.01 21.02 -5.97
N ARG A 86 -3.31 20.84 -5.72
CA ARG A 86 -4.07 19.64 -6.10
C ARG A 86 -5.24 20.09 -6.95
N GLU A 87 -5.40 19.49 -8.11
CA GLU A 87 -6.37 19.93 -9.10
C GLU A 87 -7.03 18.72 -9.78
N CYS A 88 -8.35 18.67 -9.70
CA CYS A 88 -9.17 17.72 -10.42
C CYS A 88 -9.60 18.37 -11.74
N LEU A 89 -9.53 17.62 -12.83
CA LEU A 89 -9.75 18.11 -14.19
C LEU A 89 -10.79 17.24 -14.88
N ASP A 90 -11.70 17.86 -15.63
CA ASP A 90 -12.63 17.17 -16.51
C ASP A 90 -11.92 16.63 -17.78
N PRO A 91 -12.61 15.87 -18.66
CA PRO A 91 -12.01 15.38 -19.90
C PRO A 91 -11.52 16.47 -20.86
N ALA A 92 -12.02 17.70 -20.73
CA ALA A 92 -11.60 18.85 -21.52
C ALA A 92 -10.40 19.61 -20.89
N GLY A 93 -9.93 19.16 -19.71
CA GLY A 93 -8.84 19.79 -18.98
C GLY A 93 -9.27 21.01 -18.16
N LYS A 94 -10.56 21.22 -17.91
CA LYS A 94 -11.06 22.29 -17.05
C LYS A 94 -11.06 21.84 -15.59
N ALA A 95 -10.62 22.73 -14.70
CA ALA A 95 -10.64 22.49 -13.26
C ALA A 95 -12.07 22.32 -12.72
N THR A 96 -12.32 21.18 -12.08
CA THR A 96 -13.58 20.86 -11.39
C THR A 96 -13.45 21.08 -9.88
N ALA A 97 -12.25 20.87 -9.33
CA ALA A 97 -11.91 21.18 -7.94
C ALA A 97 -10.42 21.49 -7.81
N LYS A 98 -10.07 22.38 -6.88
CA LYS A 98 -8.68 22.80 -6.65
C LYS A 98 -8.44 23.10 -5.18
N THR A 99 -7.27 22.69 -4.67
CA THR A 99 -6.75 23.13 -3.38
C THR A 99 -5.30 23.55 -3.49
N VAL A 100 -4.90 24.52 -2.68
CA VAL A 100 -3.52 24.97 -2.57
C VAL A 100 -3.19 25.04 -1.09
N THR A 101 -2.19 24.28 -0.66
CA THR A 101 -1.70 24.28 0.72
C THR A 101 -0.21 24.54 0.75
N THR A 102 0.30 24.88 1.93
CA THR A 102 1.73 25.02 2.16
C THR A 102 2.14 24.04 3.24
N GLU A 103 3.21 23.29 2.98
CA GLU A 103 3.77 22.27 3.86
C GLU A 103 5.26 22.60 4.10
N THR A 104 5.82 22.12 5.22
CA THR A 104 7.25 22.25 5.48
C THR A 104 8.02 21.31 4.54
N SER A 105 9.12 21.79 3.98
CA SER A 105 10.01 20.99 3.12
C SER A 105 10.72 19.91 3.94
N SER A 106 10.62 18.66 3.48
CA SER A 106 11.47 17.56 3.94
C SER A 106 12.92 17.70 3.45
N PHE A 107 13.17 18.64 2.52
CA PHE A 107 14.47 18.92 1.91
C PHE A 107 14.89 20.37 2.19
N PRO A 108 15.28 20.68 3.43
CA PRO A 108 15.66 22.04 3.80
C PRO A 108 16.85 22.53 2.97
N GLY A 109 16.76 23.78 2.51
CA GLY A 109 17.82 24.43 1.72
C GLY A 109 17.92 23.99 0.26
N GLN A 110 17.08 23.06 -0.22
CA GLN A 110 17.08 22.62 -1.62
C GLN A 110 15.77 23.01 -2.31
N GLN A 111 15.84 23.28 -3.62
CA GLN A 111 14.64 23.41 -4.42
C GLN A 111 14.01 22.04 -4.60
N PHE A 112 12.71 21.96 -4.37
CA PHE A 112 11.92 20.75 -4.58
C PHE A 112 10.82 21.04 -5.59
N GLU A 113 10.70 20.16 -6.56
CA GLU A 113 9.64 20.16 -7.55
C GLU A 113 9.23 18.72 -7.80
N SER A 114 7.93 18.44 -7.68
CA SER A 114 7.36 17.16 -8.08
C SER A 114 5.99 17.33 -8.72
N TYR A 115 5.71 16.41 -9.64
CA TYR A 115 4.47 16.27 -10.36
C TYR A 115 3.96 14.84 -10.17
N ALA A 116 2.68 14.69 -9.92
CA ALA A 116 2.01 13.41 -9.98
C ALA A 116 0.61 13.57 -10.58
N GLU A 117 0.18 12.59 -11.37
CA GLU A 117 -1.18 12.53 -11.89
C GLU A 117 -1.74 11.12 -11.83
N ILE A 118 -3.06 11.06 -11.70
CA ILE A 118 -3.87 9.84 -11.82
C ILE A 118 -5.08 10.15 -12.69
N ASP A 119 -5.37 9.31 -13.68
CA ASP A 119 -6.61 9.40 -14.45
C ASP A 119 -7.68 8.45 -13.90
N LYS A 120 -8.92 8.61 -14.37
CA LYS A 120 -10.07 7.80 -13.94
C LYS A 120 -9.92 6.31 -14.24
N ASN A 121 -8.99 5.94 -15.13
CA ASN A 121 -8.75 4.57 -15.54
C ASN A 121 -7.65 3.92 -14.67
N GLY A 122 -7.04 4.66 -13.75
CA GLY A 122 -5.94 4.20 -12.91
C GLY A 122 -4.56 4.37 -13.54
N ASN A 123 -4.45 5.07 -14.67
CA ASN A 123 -3.14 5.40 -15.22
C ASN A 123 -2.50 6.48 -14.36
N ILE A 124 -1.22 6.28 -14.06
CA ILE A 124 -0.48 7.07 -13.10
C ILE A 124 0.85 7.46 -13.71
N ALA A 125 1.19 8.74 -13.58
CA ALA A 125 2.51 9.25 -13.95
C ALA A 125 3.00 10.20 -12.87
N SER A 126 4.28 10.10 -12.52
CA SER A 126 4.91 11.01 -11.58
C SER A 126 6.39 11.21 -11.89
N PHE A 127 6.89 12.36 -11.45
CA PHE A 127 8.25 12.81 -11.62
C PHE A 127 8.63 13.76 -10.50
N ASP A 128 9.90 13.74 -10.07
CA ASP A 128 10.49 14.81 -9.25
C ASP A 128 11.84 15.29 -9.81
N ASN A 129 12.25 16.49 -9.40
CA ASN A 129 13.50 17.12 -9.83
C ASN A 129 14.79 16.44 -9.35
N ARG A 130 14.68 15.29 -8.66
CA ARG A 130 15.80 14.43 -8.26
C ARG A 130 15.98 13.26 -9.22
N GLY A 131 15.12 13.13 -10.22
CA GLY A 131 15.15 12.08 -11.22
C GLY A 131 14.31 10.86 -10.87
N ASN A 132 13.53 10.90 -9.78
CA ASN A 132 12.58 9.83 -9.50
C ASN A 132 11.41 9.95 -10.46
N THR A 133 11.11 8.86 -11.16
CA THR A 133 9.97 8.79 -12.08
C THR A 133 9.21 7.50 -11.84
N TYR A 134 7.90 7.55 -11.98
CA TYR A 134 7.05 6.37 -11.94
C TYR A 134 5.95 6.51 -12.98
N ASN A 135 5.70 5.43 -13.72
CA ASN A 135 4.67 5.36 -14.72
C ASN A 135 4.00 3.99 -14.64
N HIS A 136 2.68 3.98 -14.53
CA HIS A 136 1.87 2.78 -14.47
C HIS A 136 0.63 2.97 -15.32
N SER A 137 0.31 1.94 -16.11
CA SER A 137 -0.89 1.89 -16.94
C SER A 137 -1.70 0.67 -16.56
N GLY A 138 -2.96 0.83 -16.19
CA GLY A 138 -3.82 -0.27 -15.77
C GLY A 138 -4.92 0.15 -14.80
N SER A 139 -6.06 -0.56 -14.88
CA SER A 139 -7.15 -0.44 -13.92
C SER A 139 -6.82 -1.23 -12.65
N GLY A 140 -5.86 -0.74 -11.88
CA GLY A 140 -5.44 -1.40 -10.66
C GLY A 140 -5.17 -0.33 -9.62
N ASP A 141 -6.00 -0.30 -8.59
CA ASP A 141 -5.55 0.15 -7.28
C ASP A 141 -4.13 -0.41 -7.09
N ILE A 142 -3.08 0.44 -7.02
CA ILE A 142 -1.66 -0.02 -7.01
C ILE A 142 -1.42 -1.05 -5.88
N HIS A 143 -2.34 -1.17 -4.92
CA HIS A 143 -2.48 -2.37 -4.08
C HIS A 143 -2.28 -3.70 -4.81
N SER A 144 -2.95 -3.96 -5.94
CA SER A 144 -2.82 -5.25 -6.63
C SER A 144 -1.41 -5.48 -7.15
N TYR A 145 -0.74 -4.42 -7.63
CA TYR A 145 0.65 -4.47 -8.06
C TYR A 145 1.64 -4.67 -6.90
N LEU A 146 1.41 -4.00 -5.76
CA LEU A 146 2.21 -4.21 -4.55
C LEU A 146 2.00 -5.60 -3.94
N TYR A 147 0.77 -6.12 -3.96
CA TYR A 147 0.48 -7.50 -3.56
C TYR A 147 1.16 -8.51 -4.48
N GLU A 148 1.10 -8.30 -5.80
CA GLU A 148 1.80 -9.14 -6.77
C GLU A 148 3.31 -9.14 -6.52
N GLN A 149 3.93 -7.97 -6.28
CA GLN A 149 5.36 -7.90 -5.92
C GLN A 149 5.69 -8.56 -4.58
N ILE A 150 4.82 -8.44 -3.56
CA ILE A 150 5.01 -9.08 -2.26
C ILE A 150 4.85 -10.60 -2.39
N GLU A 151 3.91 -11.07 -3.21
CA GLU A 151 3.71 -12.49 -3.49
C GLU A 151 4.90 -13.07 -4.27
N ASP A 152 5.38 -12.37 -5.29
CA ASP A 152 6.57 -12.76 -6.05
C ASP A 152 7.82 -12.78 -5.17
N LEU A 153 7.99 -11.78 -4.29
CA LEU A 153 9.10 -11.75 -3.33
C LEU A 153 9.00 -12.91 -2.31
N HIS A 154 7.80 -13.17 -1.79
CA HIS A 154 7.57 -14.32 -0.89
C HIS A 154 7.88 -15.64 -1.59
N LYS A 155 7.46 -15.80 -2.85
CA LYS A 155 7.71 -17.01 -3.64
C LYS A 155 9.20 -17.19 -3.91
N ALA A 156 9.92 -16.14 -4.27
CA ALA A 156 11.36 -16.18 -4.46
C ALA A 156 12.12 -16.57 -3.18
N ILE A 157 11.71 -16.05 -2.01
CA ILE A 157 12.29 -16.44 -0.72
C ILE A 157 11.99 -17.91 -0.41
N LEU A 158 10.77 -18.38 -0.63
CA LEU A 158 10.38 -19.78 -0.40
C LEU A 158 11.12 -20.73 -1.34
N ASP A 159 11.26 -20.38 -2.62
CA ASP A 159 12.02 -21.15 -3.60
C ASP A 159 13.51 -21.20 -3.21
N GLN A 160 14.09 -20.10 -2.72
CA GLN A 160 15.45 -20.12 -2.19
C GLN A 160 15.59 -21.02 -0.96
N LEU A 161 14.66 -20.96 0.00
CA LEU A 161 14.71 -21.81 1.19
C LEU A 161 14.49 -23.29 0.86
N THR A 162 13.66 -23.59 -0.14
CA THR A 162 13.38 -24.96 -0.58
C THR A 162 14.55 -25.54 -1.39
N ASN A 163 15.17 -24.74 -2.26
CA ASN A 163 16.30 -25.15 -3.08
C ASN A 163 17.66 -25.08 -2.37
N ALA A 164 17.79 -24.29 -1.29
CA ALA A 164 19.00 -24.25 -0.47
C ALA A 164 19.26 -25.57 0.28
N GLY A 165 18.26 -26.46 0.36
CA GLY A 165 18.33 -27.69 1.13
C GLY A 165 18.32 -27.40 2.63
N ASN A 166 17.68 -28.27 3.40
CA ASN A 166 17.64 -28.12 4.86
C ASN A 166 19.05 -28.41 5.43
N PRO A 167 19.76 -27.44 6.03
CA PRO A 167 21.06 -27.72 6.65
C PRO A 167 20.94 -28.54 7.94
N PHE A 168 19.71 -28.85 8.38
CA PHE A 168 19.40 -29.67 9.55
C PHE A 168 18.89 -31.08 9.22
N SER A 169 18.86 -31.49 7.94
CA SER A 169 18.69 -32.91 7.61
C SER A 169 20.05 -33.61 7.73
N ALA A 170 20.44 -33.87 8.97
CA ALA A 170 21.41 -34.90 9.35
C ALA A 170 20.65 -36.15 9.82
#